data_AF-A0A1Z9PWU1-F1
#
_entry.id   AF-A0A1Z9PWU1-F1
#
_cell.length_a   1.000
_cell.length_b   1.000
_cell.length_c   1.000
_cell.angle_alpha   90.00
_cell.angle_beta   90.00
_cell.angle_gamma   90.00
#
_symmetry.space_group_name_H-M   'P 1'
#
loop_
_entity.id
_entity.type
_entity.pdbx_description
1 polymer ?
#
loop_
_entity_poly.entity_id
_entity_poly.type
_entity_poly.pdbx_seq_one_letter_code
_entity_poly.pdbx_strand_id
1 'polypeptide(L)'
;MTNTDEKQHLISRIENTKKNRDFVKDLNKKMRQSNSMYRITTKYRQPKNGYRKGYSDGSVPKSDATTFSLYLRNTEKQNNIQMDRTREAYRKASKMEEKYNALLQKYNTMMLKPMVKGLIDNMQELEYALENDVSWKEISRSLSSLAKGITSDINKTLEGNNADN
;
A
#
# COMPACT_ATOMS: atom_id res chain seq x y z
N MET A 1 -10.48 -15.55 -0.54
CA MET A 1 -10.79 -15.13 0.84
C MET A 1 -9.88 -15.91 1.78
N THR A 2 -8.76 -15.31 2.22
CA THR A 2 -7.90 -15.92 3.24
C THR A 2 -8.66 -16.01 4.56
N ASN A 3 -8.64 -17.19 5.17
CA ASN A 3 -9.40 -17.56 6.37
C ASN A 3 -8.87 -16.77 7.59
N THR A 4 -9.29 -15.52 7.74
CA THR A 4 -8.84 -14.58 8.79
C THR A 4 -9.05 -15.14 10.20
N ASP A 5 -9.98 -16.08 10.34
CA ASP A 5 -10.30 -16.77 11.59
C ASP A 5 -9.15 -17.63 12.13
N GLU A 6 -8.27 -18.17 11.29
CA GLU A 6 -7.13 -18.99 11.77
C GLU A 6 -6.13 -18.17 12.59
N LYS A 7 -5.94 -16.89 12.24
CA LYS A 7 -5.02 -15.99 12.96
C LYS A 7 -5.61 -15.45 14.28
N GLN A 8 -6.89 -15.69 14.55
CA GLN A 8 -7.58 -15.22 15.76
C GLN A 8 -7.95 -16.37 16.72
N HIS A 9 -7.44 -17.57 16.45
CA HIS A 9 -7.66 -18.74 17.27
C HIS A 9 -6.89 -18.62 18.61
N LEU A 10 -7.61 -18.60 19.72
CA LEU A 10 -7.02 -18.45 21.07
C LEU A 10 -6.69 -19.81 21.68
N ILE A 11 -7.70 -20.67 21.78
CA ILE A 11 -7.63 -21.95 22.51
C ILE A 11 -8.45 -22.98 21.74
N SER A 12 -7.86 -24.16 21.51
CA SER A 12 -8.52 -25.29 20.84
C SER A 12 -8.93 -26.37 21.82
N ARG A 13 -9.83 -27.26 21.37
CA ARG A 13 -10.17 -28.54 22.02
C ARG A 13 -10.64 -28.43 23.48
N ILE A 14 -11.34 -27.35 23.82
CA ILE A 14 -11.97 -27.21 25.13
C ILE A 14 -13.16 -28.18 25.19
N GLU A 15 -13.25 -28.98 26.23
CA GLU A 15 -14.37 -29.90 26.43
C GLU A 15 -15.72 -29.16 26.44
N ASN A 16 -16.70 -29.70 25.72
CA ASN A 16 -18.03 -29.11 25.57
C ASN A 16 -18.95 -29.35 26.79
N THR A 17 -18.50 -28.90 27.96
CA THR A 17 -19.26 -28.96 29.22
C THR A 17 -20.11 -27.71 29.42
N LYS A 18 -21.17 -27.80 30.24
CA LYS A 18 -21.98 -26.62 30.61
C LYS A 18 -21.13 -25.57 31.33
N LYS A 19 -20.28 -26.01 32.26
CA LYS A 19 -19.33 -25.16 33.00
C LYS A 19 -18.45 -24.31 32.07
N ASN A 20 -17.83 -24.94 31.07
CA ASN A 20 -16.94 -24.22 30.14
C ASN A 20 -17.70 -23.22 29.26
N ARG A 21 -18.92 -23.58 28.81
CA ARG A 21 -19.76 -22.66 28.04
C ARG A 21 -20.21 -21.46 28.86
N ASP A 22 -20.60 -21.68 30.11
CA ASP A 22 -21.07 -20.61 30.99
C ASP A 22 -19.92 -19.69 31.40
N PHE A 23 -18.71 -20.23 31.57
CA PHE A 23 -17.49 -19.42 31.73
C PHE A 23 -17.24 -18.49 30.53
N VAL A 24 -17.33 -18.99 29.29
CA VAL A 24 -17.14 -18.16 28.09
C VAL A 24 -18.22 -17.08 27.98
N LYS A 25 -19.47 -17.38 28.39
CA LYS A 25 -20.55 -16.39 28.44
C LYS A 25 -20.27 -15.29 29.48
N ASP A 26 -19.82 -15.66 30.67
CA ASP A 26 -19.46 -14.70 31.72
C ASP A 26 -18.29 -13.81 31.29
N LEU A 27 -17.27 -14.40 30.67
CA LEU A 27 -16.14 -13.65 30.12
C LEU A 27 -16.60 -12.65 29.05
N ASN A 28 -17.46 -13.06 28.12
CA ASN A 28 -18.04 -12.14 27.14
C ASN A 28 -18.91 -11.04 27.79
N LYS A 29 -19.61 -11.33 28.89
CA LYS A 29 -20.37 -10.32 29.65
C LYS A 29 -19.42 -9.28 30.25
N LYS A 30 -18.34 -9.71 30.89
CA LYS A 30 -17.29 -8.83 31.43
C LYS A 30 -16.63 -7.99 30.33
N MET A 31 -16.32 -8.56 29.18
CA MET A 31 -15.78 -7.82 28.03
C MET A 31 -16.73 -6.75 27.49
N ARG A 32 -18.05 -6.99 27.56
CA ARG A 32 -19.05 -5.95 27.21
C ARG A 32 -19.06 -4.84 28.25
N GLN A 33 -19.04 -5.18 29.54
CA GLN A 33 -19.02 -4.22 30.64
C GLN A 33 -17.77 -3.32 30.61
N SER A 34 -16.62 -3.88 30.26
CA SER A 34 -15.37 -3.12 30.11
C SER A 34 -15.23 -2.40 28.76
N ASN A 35 -16.27 -2.44 27.91
CA ASN A 35 -16.26 -1.89 26.56
C ASN A 35 -15.06 -2.35 25.71
N SER A 36 -14.65 -3.62 25.88
CA SER A 36 -13.53 -4.19 25.13
C SER A 36 -13.77 -4.11 23.62
N MET A 37 -12.71 -3.92 22.84
CA MET A 37 -12.76 -3.92 21.38
C MET A 37 -12.97 -5.32 20.78
N TYR A 38 -12.83 -6.36 21.61
CA TYR A 38 -12.88 -7.75 21.19
C TYR A 38 -14.02 -8.52 21.84
N ARG A 39 -14.44 -9.61 21.21
CA ARG A 39 -15.43 -10.57 21.70
C ARG A 39 -14.93 -11.99 21.47
N ILE A 40 -15.39 -12.94 22.26
CA ILE A 40 -15.04 -14.34 22.09
C ILE A 40 -16.16 -15.04 21.32
N THR A 41 -15.79 -15.72 20.24
CA THR A 41 -16.68 -16.56 19.44
C THR A 41 -16.32 -18.02 19.65
N THR A 42 -17.32 -18.88 19.82
CA THR A 42 -17.12 -20.31 19.99
C THR A 42 -17.43 -21.04 18.68
N LYS A 43 -16.50 -21.87 18.21
CA LYS A 43 -16.80 -22.85 17.14
C LYS A 43 -16.72 -24.25 17.73
N TYR A 44 -17.82 -24.99 17.61
CA TYR A 44 -17.94 -26.36 18.10
C TYR A 44 -17.24 -27.32 17.13
N ARG A 45 -16.48 -28.27 17.67
CA ARG A 45 -15.57 -29.16 16.93
C ARG A 45 -15.74 -30.59 17.41
N GLN A 46 -15.22 -31.53 16.61
CA GLN A 46 -15.15 -32.96 16.91
C GLN A 46 -16.53 -33.60 17.21
N PRO A 47 -17.15 -34.29 16.25
CA PRO A 47 -18.42 -34.95 16.49
C PRO A 47 -18.27 -36.12 17.48
N LYS A 48 -19.25 -36.30 18.38
CA LYS A 48 -19.31 -37.39 19.37
C LYS A 48 -19.22 -38.78 18.74
N ASN A 49 -19.85 -38.97 17.59
CA ASN A 49 -19.95 -40.26 16.91
C ASN A 49 -18.92 -40.44 15.80
N GLY A 50 -17.87 -39.61 15.74
CA GLY A 50 -16.80 -39.67 14.73
C GLY A 50 -17.22 -39.33 13.29
N TYR A 51 -18.52 -39.32 12.98
CA TYR A 51 -19.06 -39.14 11.64
C TYR A 51 -19.24 -37.65 11.31
N ARG A 52 -18.71 -37.23 10.15
CA ARG A 52 -18.58 -35.82 9.73
C ARG A 52 -19.34 -35.54 8.43
N LYS A 53 -20.52 -36.13 8.23
CA LYS A 53 -21.29 -35.92 6.99
C LYS A 53 -22.05 -34.58 7.05
N GLY A 54 -21.70 -33.65 6.17
CA GLY A 54 -22.51 -32.45 5.89
C GLY A 54 -22.12 -31.14 6.57
N TYR A 55 -20.99 -31.05 7.28
CA TYR A 55 -20.55 -29.80 7.92
C TYR A 55 -19.60 -29.01 7.01
N SER A 56 -20.14 -28.07 6.22
CA SER A 56 -19.43 -27.31 5.19
C SER A 56 -18.34 -26.36 5.73
N ASP A 57 -18.46 -25.87 6.96
CA ASP A 57 -17.54 -24.93 7.61
C ASP A 57 -16.63 -25.60 8.66
N GLY A 58 -16.71 -26.93 8.76
CA GLY A 58 -16.02 -27.73 9.76
C GLY A 58 -16.52 -27.51 11.20
N SER A 59 -17.62 -26.78 11.42
CA SER A 59 -18.27 -26.62 12.73
C SER A 59 -19.34 -27.70 12.92
N VAL A 60 -19.39 -28.27 14.12
CA VAL A 60 -20.36 -29.31 14.50
C VAL A 60 -21.48 -28.67 15.33
N PRO A 61 -22.74 -29.10 15.26
CA PRO A 61 -23.79 -28.64 16.17
C PRO A 61 -23.36 -28.79 17.63
N LYS A 62 -23.77 -27.85 18.49
CA LYS A 62 -23.43 -27.84 19.91
C LYS A 62 -23.80 -29.15 20.63
N SER A 63 -24.92 -29.76 20.27
CA SER A 63 -25.39 -31.03 20.86
C SER A 63 -24.45 -32.20 20.56
N ASP A 64 -23.83 -32.16 19.38
CA ASP A 64 -23.13 -33.29 18.78
C ASP A 64 -21.61 -33.14 18.88
N ALA A 65 -21.13 -32.00 19.36
CA ALA A 65 -19.71 -31.71 19.55
C ALA A 65 -19.19 -32.22 20.90
N THR A 66 -18.01 -32.85 20.89
CA THR A 66 -17.26 -33.20 22.11
C THR A 66 -16.44 -32.03 22.62
N THR A 67 -15.96 -31.17 21.72
CA THR A 67 -15.14 -30.02 22.07
C THR A 67 -15.57 -28.75 21.35
N PHE A 68 -15.01 -27.62 21.75
CA PHE A 68 -15.10 -26.36 21.02
C PHE A 68 -13.78 -25.60 21.07
N SER A 69 -13.64 -24.62 20.19
CA SER A 69 -12.49 -23.72 20.12
C SER A 69 -12.96 -22.28 20.24
N LEU A 70 -12.11 -21.43 20.82
CA LEU A 70 -12.38 -20.01 21.04
C LEU A 70 -11.58 -19.15 20.08
N TYR A 71 -12.26 -18.17 19.51
CA TYR A 71 -11.71 -17.21 18.57
C TYR A 71 -11.97 -15.81 19.08
N LEU A 72 -10.99 -14.92 18.93
CA LEU A 72 -11.16 -13.51 19.23
C LEU A 72 -11.74 -12.81 18.00
N ARG A 73 -12.84 -12.09 18.13
CA ARG A 73 -13.47 -11.34 17.05
C ARG A 73 -13.50 -9.86 17.39
N ASN A 74 -13.15 -9.01 16.45
CA ASN A 74 -13.34 -7.58 16.58
C ASN A 74 -14.82 -7.23 16.69
N THR A 75 -15.13 -6.26 17.54
CA THR A 75 -16.44 -5.59 17.51
C THR A 75 -16.63 -4.84 16.19
N GLU A 76 -17.89 -4.61 15.82
CA GLU A 76 -18.24 -3.82 14.63
C GLU A 76 -17.64 -2.41 14.70
N LYS A 77 -17.70 -1.77 15.88
CA LYS A 77 -17.05 -0.49 16.14
C LYS A 77 -15.56 -0.52 15.78
N GLN A 78 -14.84 -1.56 16.22
CA GLN A 78 -13.41 -1.69 15.92
C GLN A 78 -13.14 -1.95 14.44
N ASN A 79 -13.98 -2.73 13.77
CA ASN A 79 -13.88 -2.94 12.33
C ASN A 79 -14.09 -1.63 11.56
N ASN A 80 -15.08 -0.82 11.96
CA ASN A 80 -15.34 0.48 11.34
C ASN A 80 -14.14 1.42 11.51
N ILE A 81 -13.57 1.51 12.72
CA ILE A 81 -12.35 2.30 12.97
C ILE A 81 -11.20 1.84 12.07
N GLN A 82 -11.03 0.53 11.91
CA GLN A 82 -9.96 0.00 11.06
C GLN A 82 -10.20 0.33 9.58
N MET A 83 -11.44 0.18 9.09
CA MET A 83 -11.80 0.56 7.73
C MET A 83 -11.60 2.05 7.47
N ASP A 84 -11.96 2.91 8.41
CA ASP A 84 -11.80 4.35 8.26
C ASP A 84 -10.33 4.77 8.23
N ARG A 85 -9.48 4.16 9.08
CA ARG A 85 -8.02 4.35 9.01
C ARG A 85 -7.46 3.91 7.67
N THR A 86 -7.90 2.76 7.15
CA THR A 86 -7.48 2.29 5.83
C THR A 86 -7.92 3.26 4.74
N ARG A 87 -9.16 3.74 4.76
CA ARG A 87 -9.65 4.75 3.80
C ARG A 87 -8.84 6.05 3.87
N GLU A 88 -8.50 6.51 5.06
CA GLU A 88 -7.68 7.72 5.23
C GLU A 88 -6.26 7.52 4.68
N ALA A 89 -5.65 6.36 4.90
CA ALA A 89 -4.36 6.02 4.32
C ALA A 89 -4.40 6.03 2.79
N TYR A 90 -5.42 5.43 2.17
CA TYR A 90 -5.62 5.48 0.72
C TYR A 90 -5.82 6.91 0.21
N ARG A 91 -6.61 7.73 0.91
CA ARG A 91 -6.78 9.15 0.54
C ARG A 91 -5.46 9.93 0.59
N LYS A 92 -4.62 9.69 1.61
CA LYS A 92 -3.30 10.31 1.72
C LYS A 92 -2.37 9.86 0.59
N ALA A 93 -2.36 8.56 0.28
CA ALA A 93 -1.57 8.01 -0.82
C ALA A 93 -1.99 8.60 -2.18
N SER A 94 -3.29 8.64 -2.46
CA SER A 94 -3.84 9.24 -3.70
C SER A 94 -3.42 10.72 -3.86
N LYS A 95 -3.51 11.51 -2.79
CA LYS A 95 -3.05 12.92 -2.83
C LYS A 95 -1.55 13.05 -3.07
N MET A 96 -0.74 12.14 -2.54
CA MET A 96 0.71 12.14 -2.80
C MET A 96 1.02 11.76 -4.25
N GLU A 97 0.30 10.78 -4.80
CA GLU A 97 0.42 10.37 -6.20
C GLU A 97 0.05 11.51 -7.15
N GLU A 98 -1.05 12.22 -6.90
CA GLU A 98 -1.44 13.42 -7.65
C GLU A 98 -0.33 14.50 -7.62
N LYS A 99 0.21 14.79 -6.43
CA LYS A 99 1.31 15.76 -6.27
C LYS A 99 2.58 15.32 -7.00
N TYR A 100 2.93 14.04 -6.90
CA TYR A 100 4.09 13.47 -7.57
C TYR A 100 3.96 13.59 -9.09
N ASN A 101 2.80 13.20 -9.65
CA ASN A 101 2.53 13.30 -11.07
C ASN A 101 2.56 14.74 -11.57
N ALA A 102 2.01 15.69 -10.80
CA ALA A 102 2.08 17.11 -11.13
C ALA A 102 3.53 17.64 -11.13
N LEU A 103 4.35 17.25 -10.14
CA LEU A 103 5.77 17.61 -10.09
C LEU A 103 6.56 17.00 -11.25
N LEU A 104 6.30 15.74 -11.59
CA LEU A 104 6.93 15.07 -12.72
C LEU A 104 6.58 15.76 -14.04
N GLN A 105 5.32 16.14 -14.25
CA GLN A 105 4.90 16.89 -15.43
C GLN A 105 5.57 18.27 -15.51
N LYS A 106 5.69 18.98 -14.37
CA LYS A 106 6.40 20.26 -14.30
C LYS A 106 7.88 20.09 -14.64
N TYR A 107 8.54 19.08 -14.08
CA TYR A 107 9.94 18.76 -14.38
C TYR A 107 10.14 18.44 -15.86
N ASN A 108 9.30 17.57 -16.44
CA ASN A 108 9.37 17.23 -17.86
C ASN A 108 9.19 18.47 -18.77
N THR A 109 8.36 19.42 -18.35
CA THR A 109 8.12 20.65 -19.10
C THR A 109 9.27 21.65 -18.96
N MET A 110 9.82 21.83 -17.75
CA MET A 110 10.88 22.80 -17.49
C MET A 110 12.26 22.33 -17.93
N MET A 111 12.60 21.06 -17.71
CA MET A 111 13.96 20.56 -17.91
C MET A 111 14.09 19.78 -19.22
N LEU A 112 13.22 18.80 -19.45
CA LEU A 112 13.39 17.91 -20.61
C LEU A 112 13.05 18.60 -21.94
N LYS A 113 11.97 19.39 -22.03
CA LYS A 113 11.59 20.03 -23.30
C LYS A 113 12.67 20.99 -23.84
N PRO A 114 13.22 21.93 -23.03
CA PRO A 114 14.27 22.82 -23.52
C PRO A 114 15.57 22.07 -23.85
N MET A 115 15.94 21.06 -23.06
CA MET A 115 17.13 20.24 -23.33
C MET A 115 16.99 19.47 -24.65
N VAL A 116 15.84 18.82 -24.89
CA VAL A 116 15.58 18.10 -26.15
C VAL A 116 15.56 19.07 -27.33
N LYS A 117 14.96 20.25 -27.17
CA LYS A 117 14.98 21.28 -28.22
C LYS A 117 16.42 21.72 -28.53
N GLY A 118 17.23 22.04 -27.52
CA GLY A 118 18.63 22.39 -27.72
C GLY A 118 19.43 21.30 -28.41
N LEU A 119 19.19 20.02 -28.07
CA LEU A 119 19.82 18.90 -28.77
C LEU A 119 19.40 18.79 -30.24
N ILE A 120 18.12 19.02 -30.56
CA ILE A 120 17.62 19.02 -31.94
C ILE A 120 18.22 20.17 -32.74
N ASP A 121 18.21 21.39 -32.20
CA ASP A 121 18.79 22.57 -32.85
C ASP A 121 20.30 22.32 -33.14
N ASN A 122 21.01 21.67 -32.22
CA ASN A 122 22.42 21.29 -32.41
C ASN A 122 22.63 20.22 -33.48
N MET A 123 21.75 19.22 -33.56
CA MET A 123 21.83 18.20 -34.61
C MET A 123 21.71 18.85 -35.99
N GLN A 124 20.82 19.83 -36.14
CA GLN A 124 20.63 20.56 -37.40
C GLN A 124 21.87 21.41 -37.76
N GLU A 125 22.51 22.07 -36.79
CA GLU A 125 23.77 22.80 -37.04
C GLU A 125 24.90 21.87 -37.51
N LEU A 126 24.98 20.66 -36.93
CA LEU A 126 25.97 19.66 -37.35
C LEU A 126 25.67 19.12 -38.75
N GLU A 127 24.41 18.83 -39.06
CA GLU A 127 23.99 18.40 -40.40
C GLU A 127 24.36 19.46 -41.44
N TYR A 128 24.06 20.73 -41.18
CA TYR A 128 24.44 21.84 -42.06
C TYR A 128 25.95 21.95 -42.25
N ALA A 129 26.72 21.84 -41.16
CA ALA A 129 28.18 21.94 -41.22
C ALA A 129 28.82 20.78 -42.02
N LEU A 130 28.25 19.57 -41.91
CA LEU A 130 28.64 18.40 -42.70
C LEU A 130 28.30 18.57 -44.19
N GLU A 131 27.16 19.17 -44.52
CA GLU A 131 26.74 19.41 -45.91
C GLU A 131 27.53 20.52 -46.61
N ASN A 132 28.11 21.46 -45.84
CA ASN A 132 28.78 22.66 -46.39
C ASN A 132 30.31 22.66 -46.20
N ASP A 133 30.92 21.49 -45.95
CA ASP A 133 32.37 21.28 -45.88
C ASP A 133 33.09 22.19 -44.86
N VAL A 134 32.41 22.48 -43.74
CA VAL A 134 32.93 23.31 -42.65
C VAL A 134 34.04 22.57 -41.90
N SER A 135 35.11 23.25 -41.50
CA SER A 135 36.26 22.56 -40.90
C SER A 135 35.91 21.93 -39.54
N TRP A 136 36.46 20.74 -39.27
CA TRP A 136 36.22 20.01 -38.01
C TRP A 136 36.61 20.81 -36.75
N LYS A 137 37.52 21.79 -36.90
CA LYS A 137 37.94 22.71 -35.85
C LYS A 137 36.86 23.73 -35.49
N GLU A 138 36.05 24.15 -36.45
CA GLU A 138 34.91 25.05 -36.23
C GLU A 138 33.73 24.29 -35.63
N ILE A 139 33.46 23.09 -36.12
CA ILE A 139 32.46 22.18 -35.55
C ILE A 139 32.77 21.85 -34.08
N SER A 140 34.04 21.52 -33.77
CA SER A 140 34.48 21.23 -32.40
C SER A 140 34.38 22.44 -31.45
N ARG A 141 34.61 23.66 -31.95
CA ARG A 141 34.44 24.88 -31.16
C ARG A 141 32.97 25.15 -30.85
N SER A 142 32.08 25.07 -31.83
CA SER A 142 30.63 25.25 -31.63
C SER A 142 30.10 24.26 -30.59
N LEU A 143 30.47 22.97 -30.71
CA LEU A 143 30.09 21.94 -29.74
C LEU A 143 30.60 22.21 -28.32
N SER A 144 31.83 22.70 -28.19
CA SER A 144 32.43 23.01 -26.88
C SER A 144 31.81 24.24 -26.21
N SER A 145 31.43 25.28 -26.97
CA SER A 145 30.66 26.41 -26.43
C SER A 145 29.25 26.00 -26.03
N LEU A 146 28.63 25.10 -26.80
CA LEU A 146 27.29 24.57 -26.53
C LEU A 146 27.24 23.77 -25.23
N ALA A 147 28.18 22.86 -25.00
CA ALA A 147 28.26 22.09 -23.77
C ALA A 147 28.37 23.01 -22.53
N LYS A 148 29.11 24.11 -22.64
CA LYS A 148 29.24 25.12 -21.57
C LYS A 148 27.93 25.91 -21.37
N GLY A 149 27.22 26.26 -22.43
CA GLY A 149 25.94 26.95 -22.37
C GLY A 149 24.86 26.11 -21.67
N ILE A 150 24.68 24.85 -22.11
CA ILE A 150 23.73 23.92 -21.50
C ILE A 150 24.04 23.71 -20.01
N THR A 151 25.31 23.53 -19.67
CA THR A 151 25.72 23.35 -18.26
C THR A 151 25.46 24.61 -17.42
N SER A 152 25.69 25.79 -17.98
CA SER A 152 25.41 27.07 -17.31
C SER A 152 23.90 27.30 -17.10
N ASP A 153 23.06 26.97 -18.07
CA ASP A 153 21.62 27.17 -17.98
C ASP A 153 20.97 26.19 -16.99
N ILE A 154 21.46 24.94 -16.95
CA ILE A 154 21.07 23.96 -15.93
C ILE A 154 21.44 24.48 -14.53
N ASN A 155 22.65 24.98 -14.33
CA ASN A 155 23.10 25.49 -13.03
C ASN A 155 22.29 26.70 -12.57
N LYS A 156 22.02 27.68 -13.44
CA LYS A 156 21.18 28.84 -13.10
C LYS A 156 19.76 28.46 -12.74
N THR A 157 19.17 27.50 -13.45
CA THR A 157 17.81 27.02 -13.21
C THR A 157 17.72 26.25 -11.88
N LEU A 158 18.79 25.55 -11.49
CA LEU A 158 18.87 24.86 -10.20
C LEU A 158 19.12 25.84 -9.03
N GLU A 159 19.96 26.85 -9.21
CA GLU A 159 20.28 27.86 -8.18
C GLU A 159 19.10 28.80 -7.90
N GLY A 160 18.38 29.26 -8.93
CA GLY A 160 17.22 30.14 -8.75
C GLY A 160 16.05 29.49 -7.99
N ASN A 161 15.91 28.17 -8.04
CA ASN A 161 14.86 27.44 -7.31
C ASN A 161 15.22 27.13 -5.85
N ASN A 162 16.50 27.29 -5.45
CA ASN A 162 16.93 27.17 -4.06
C ASN A 162 16.84 28.49 -3.28
N ALA A 163 16.59 29.62 -3.96
CA ALA A 163 16.47 30.94 -3.33
C ALA A 163 15.03 31.32 -2.91
N ASP A 164 14.02 30.60 -3.43
CA ASP A 164 12.59 30.86 -3.19
C ASP A 164 11.89 29.81 -2.27
N ASN A 165 12.66 28.98 -1.57
CA ASN A 165 12.19 28.09 -0.48
C ASN A 165 12.74 28.54 0.87
#